data_AF-A0A2E3MDP2-F1
#
_entry.id   AF-A0A2E3MDP2-F1
#
_cell.length_a   1.000
_cell.length_b   1.000
_cell.length_c   1.000
_cell.angle_alpha   90.00
_cell.angle_beta   90.00
_cell.angle_gamma   90.00
#
_symmetry.space_group_name_H-M   'P 1'
#
loop_
_entity.id
_entity.type
_entity.pdbx_description
1 polymer ?
#
loop_
_entity_poly.entity_id
_entity_poly.type
_entity_poly.pdbx_seq_one_letter_code
_entity_poly.pdbx_strand_id
1 'polypeptide(L)'
;MAPGLIQAFAAQEENEEQGGRRRRRSSADEAISALRTWTPKTRLGREVMAGRIVTYEQALASGLPIREVEIVDALIPNLEDEVIKVNMVQRMTDSGRRVRFNVMACVGNKDGYVGLAMAKGKEVAQAIQKALTAAKLNIIQIQRGNGSWESSVGPGTSVPFKVQGQAGSTRVTLMPAPAGKGLVIGETGKRVLTLAGVSDVLSRTKGQTRTTINYAAATFNALAAINRTRVSDTQRAELFIHKGRLLE
;
A
#
# COMPACT_ATOMS: atom_id res chain seq x y z
N MET A 1 -6.60 -0.07 -22.27
CA MET A 1 -5.56 0.81 -21.70
C MET A 1 -5.68 0.76 -20.18
N ALA A 2 -4.58 0.96 -19.45
CA ALA A 2 -4.61 0.96 -17.99
C ALA A 2 -5.47 2.14 -17.45
N PRO A 3 -6.23 1.96 -16.36
CA PRO A 3 -7.20 2.96 -15.88
C PRO A 3 -6.60 4.35 -15.60
N GLY A 4 -5.39 4.41 -15.02
CA GLY A 4 -4.71 5.68 -14.74
C GLY A 4 -4.22 6.40 -16.00
N LEU A 5 -3.86 5.67 -17.06
CA LEU A 5 -3.53 6.29 -18.35
C LEU A 5 -4.76 6.93 -18.99
N ILE A 6 -5.92 6.26 -18.89
CA ILE A 6 -7.18 6.81 -19.40
C ILE A 6 -7.52 8.13 -18.69
N GLN A 7 -7.43 8.17 -17.36
CA GLN A 7 -7.66 9.40 -16.59
C GLN A 7 -6.67 10.50 -16.92
N ALA A 8 -5.39 10.14 -17.13
CA ALA A 8 -4.36 11.09 -17.48
C ALA A 8 -4.65 11.81 -18.79
N PHE A 9 -5.09 11.09 -19.83
CA PHE A 9 -5.41 11.69 -21.13
C PHE A 9 -6.78 12.40 -21.13
N ALA A 10 -7.80 11.86 -20.46
CA ALA A 10 -9.13 12.48 -20.38
C ALA A 10 -9.13 13.86 -19.70
N ALA A 11 -8.36 14.04 -18.61
CA ALA A 11 -8.28 15.33 -17.91
C ALA A 11 -7.57 16.45 -18.70
N GLN A 12 -7.05 16.17 -19.91
CA GLN A 12 -6.48 17.19 -20.80
C GLN A 12 -7.59 17.89 -21.60
N GLU A 13 -8.53 17.12 -22.14
CA GLU A 13 -9.67 17.61 -22.92
C GLU A 13 -10.48 18.62 -22.09
N GLU A 14 -10.77 18.30 -20.82
CA GLU A 14 -11.53 19.18 -19.93
C GLU A 14 -10.79 20.50 -19.57
N ASN A 15 -9.45 20.48 -19.43
CA ASN A 15 -8.66 21.68 -19.10
C ASN A 15 -8.40 22.56 -20.32
N GLU A 16 -8.37 22.00 -21.52
CA GLU A 16 -8.31 22.77 -22.77
C GLU A 16 -9.66 23.46 -23.07
N GLU A 17 -10.77 22.85 -22.69
CA GLU A 17 -12.12 23.41 -22.84
C GLU A 17 -12.49 24.45 -21.76
N GLN A 18 -12.03 24.27 -20.52
CA GLN A 18 -12.36 25.16 -19.40
C GLN A 18 -11.14 25.96 -18.95
N GLY A 19 -10.95 27.15 -19.54
CA GLY A 19 -9.99 28.14 -19.04
C GLY A 19 -10.34 28.60 -17.61
N GLY A 20 -9.88 27.87 -16.59
CA GLY A 20 -10.37 28.05 -15.21
C GLY A 20 -9.37 27.78 -14.09
N ARG A 21 -9.32 28.73 -13.14
CA ARG A 21 -8.64 28.82 -11.82
C ARG A 21 -7.87 27.58 -11.30
N ARG A 22 -6.57 27.78 -11.02
CA ARG A 22 -5.66 26.82 -10.37
C ARG A 22 -6.15 26.40 -8.97
N ARG A 23 -6.77 25.22 -8.88
CA ARG A 23 -7.01 24.49 -7.62
C ARG A 23 -5.67 24.03 -7.04
N ARG A 24 -5.56 23.93 -5.70
CA ARG A 24 -4.38 23.37 -5.03
C ARG A 24 -4.26 21.89 -5.44
N ARG A 25 -3.21 21.53 -6.18
CA ARG A 25 -3.00 20.18 -6.71
C ARG A 25 -2.82 19.18 -5.57
N SER A 26 -3.54 18.07 -5.64
CA SER A 26 -3.34 16.94 -4.75
C SER A 26 -2.16 16.08 -5.23
N SER A 27 -1.62 15.24 -4.33
CA SER A 27 -0.59 14.23 -4.66
C SER A 27 -1.05 13.29 -5.80
N ALA A 28 -2.34 12.94 -5.82
CA ALA A 28 -2.94 12.14 -6.88
C ALA A 28 -2.92 12.86 -8.24
N ASP A 29 -3.23 14.17 -8.26
CA ASP A 29 -3.19 14.97 -9.51
C ASP A 29 -1.78 15.07 -10.09
N GLU A 30 -0.76 15.14 -9.22
CA GLU A 30 0.65 15.16 -9.64
C GLU A 30 1.06 13.82 -10.27
N ALA A 31 0.62 12.69 -9.71
CA ALA A 31 0.87 11.36 -10.26
C ALA A 31 0.22 11.20 -11.64
N ILE A 32 -1.04 11.61 -11.79
CA ILE A 32 -1.77 11.55 -13.06
C ILE A 32 -1.10 12.47 -14.11
N SER A 33 -0.63 13.65 -13.72
CA SER A 33 0.12 14.54 -14.62
C SER A 33 1.47 13.94 -15.04
N ALA A 34 2.15 13.20 -14.16
CA ALA A 34 3.44 12.58 -14.47
C ALA A 34 3.31 11.47 -15.52
N LEU A 35 2.19 10.75 -15.53
CA LEU A 35 1.90 9.71 -16.53
C LEU A 35 1.87 10.25 -17.96
N ARG A 36 1.53 11.53 -18.17
CA ARG A 36 1.48 12.15 -19.50
C ARG A 36 2.86 12.27 -20.15
N THR A 37 3.88 12.56 -19.34
CA THR A 37 5.27 12.74 -19.79
C THR A 37 6.06 11.43 -19.69
N TRP A 38 5.42 10.35 -19.23
CA TRP A 38 6.11 9.10 -18.97
C TRP A 38 6.50 8.39 -20.27
N THR A 39 7.80 8.11 -20.39
CA THR A 39 8.36 7.27 -21.44
C THR A 39 8.87 5.97 -20.81
N PRO A 40 8.22 4.82 -21.05
CA PRO A 40 8.51 3.58 -20.34
C PRO A 40 9.90 3.05 -20.69
N LYS A 41 10.70 2.73 -19.67
CA LYS A 41 12.07 2.23 -19.86
C LYS A 41 12.12 0.70 -19.84
N THR A 42 11.32 0.10 -18.98
CA THR A 42 11.22 -1.35 -18.76
C THR A 42 10.29 -2.02 -19.76
N ARG A 43 10.45 -3.34 -19.91
CA ARG A 43 9.53 -4.19 -20.70
C ARG A 43 8.10 -4.09 -20.20
N LEU A 44 7.92 -4.19 -18.88
CA LEU A 44 6.60 -4.08 -18.24
C LEU A 44 5.96 -2.71 -18.52
N GLY A 45 6.72 -1.63 -18.37
CA GLY A 45 6.22 -0.28 -18.69
C GLY A 45 5.74 -0.15 -20.13
N ARG A 46 6.46 -0.74 -21.10
CA ARG A 46 6.04 -0.72 -22.51
C ARG A 46 4.76 -1.53 -22.74
N GLU A 47 4.59 -2.66 -22.06
CA GLU A 47 3.38 -3.48 -22.18
C GLU A 47 2.14 -2.80 -21.56
N VAL A 48 2.33 -2.10 -20.44
CA VAL A 48 1.29 -1.29 -19.80
C VAL A 48 0.91 -0.09 -20.68
N MET A 49 1.90 0.63 -21.22
CA MET A 49 1.67 1.75 -22.14
C MET A 49 1.00 1.29 -23.45
N ALA A 50 1.38 0.13 -23.98
CA ALA A 50 0.73 -0.49 -25.13
C ALA A 50 -0.68 -1.01 -24.83
N GLY A 51 -1.11 -1.00 -23.56
CA GLY A 51 -2.44 -1.44 -23.13
C GLY A 51 -2.65 -2.95 -23.11
N ARG A 52 -1.58 -3.76 -23.20
CA ARG A 52 -1.65 -5.23 -23.10
C ARG A 52 -1.91 -5.70 -21.68
N ILE A 53 -1.36 -4.97 -20.71
CA ILE A 53 -1.59 -5.18 -19.28
C ILE A 53 -2.46 -4.04 -18.79
N VAL A 54 -3.66 -4.38 -18.33
CA VAL A 54 -4.67 -3.42 -17.88
C VAL A 54 -4.79 -3.41 -16.37
N THR A 55 -4.62 -4.57 -15.73
CA THR A 55 -4.78 -4.72 -14.28
C THR A 55 -3.45 -4.98 -13.58
N TYR A 56 -3.37 -4.59 -12.31
CA TYR A 56 -2.18 -4.85 -11.48
C TYR A 56 -1.95 -6.36 -11.26
N GLU A 57 -3.02 -7.16 -11.24
CA GLU A 57 -2.93 -8.62 -11.12
C GLU A 57 -2.28 -9.26 -12.35
N GLN A 58 -2.62 -8.79 -13.55
CA GLN A 58 -1.95 -9.20 -14.79
C GLN A 58 -0.47 -8.82 -14.75
N ALA A 59 -0.13 -7.63 -14.24
CA ALA A 59 1.27 -7.21 -14.07
C ALA A 59 2.03 -8.16 -13.14
N LEU A 60 1.44 -8.58 -12.02
CA LEU A 60 2.05 -9.57 -11.12
C LEU A 60 2.16 -10.96 -11.76
N ALA A 61 1.13 -11.38 -12.51
CA ALA A 61 1.12 -12.68 -13.19
C ALA A 61 2.16 -12.78 -14.31
N SER A 62 2.54 -11.64 -14.93
CA SER A 62 3.59 -11.57 -15.95
C SER A 62 4.97 -12.00 -15.44
N GLY A 63 5.20 -11.98 -14.12
CA GLY A 63 6.49 -12.27 -13.51
C GLY A 63 7.58 -11.22 -13.78
N LEU A 64 7.27 -10.13 -14.48
CA LEU A 64 8.20 -9.04 -14.74
C LEU A 64 8.37 -8.16 -13.48
N PRO A 65 9.60 -7.72 -13.15
CA PRO A 65 9.83 -6.89 -11.99
C PRO A 65 9.29 -5.47 -12.19
N ILE A 66 8.56 -4.97 -11.20
CA ILE A 66 8.05 -3.58 -11.16
C ILE A 66 9.18 -2.68 -10.65
N ARG A 67 9.70 -1.79 -11.51
CA ARG A 67 10.83 -0.88 -11.20
C ARG A 67 10.53 0.59 -11.45
N GLU A 68 9.41 0.88 -12.11
CA GLU A 68 8.95 2.24 -12.41
C GLU A 68 7.70 2.50 -11.57
N VAL A 69 7.61 3.70 -10.99
CA VAL A 69 6.49 4.08 -10.12
C VAL A 69 5.25 4.39 -10.96
N GLU A 70 5.48 4.90 -12.15
CA GLU A 70 4.49 5.26 -13.15
C GLU A 70 3.66 4.04 -13.58
N ILE A 71 4.23 2.82 -13.55
CA ILE A 71 3.48 1.58 -13.78
C ILE A 71 2.39 1.40 -12.73
N VAL A 72 2.73 1.67 -11.47
CA VAL A 72 1.81 1.51 -10.35
C VAL A 72 0.73 2.58 -10.41
N ASP A 73 1.11 3.83 -10.70
CA ASP A 73 0.19 4.95 -10.84
C ASP A 73 -0.76 4.77 -12.04
N ALA A 74 -0.29 4.15 -13.12
CA ALA A 74 -1.11 3.80 -14.29
C ALA A 74 -2.12 2.68 -13.99
N LEU A 75 -1.74 1.66 -13.20
CA LEU A 75 -2.57 0.48 -12.94
C LEU A 75 -3.53 0.70 -11.76
N ILE A 76 -3.16 1.53 -10.78
CA ILE A 76 -3.94 1.81 -9.58
C ILE A 76 -4.05 3.34 -9.40
N PRO A 77 -5.05 4.00 -10.00
CA PRO A 77 -5.19 5.45 -9.90
C PRO A 77 -5.61 5.94 -8.49
N ASN A 78 -6.32 5.12 -7.73
CA ASN A 78 -6.88 5.48 -6.42
C ASN A 78 -5.89 5.21 -5.26
N LEU A 79 -4.63 5.61 -5.39
CA LEU A 79 -3.63 5.45 -4.34
C LEU A 79 -3.66 6.64 -3.38
N GLU A 80 -3.88 6.35 -2.10
CA GLU A 80 -3.72 7.32 -1.02
C GLU A 80 -2.35 7.16 -0.37
N ASP A 81 -1.71 8.28 -0.05
CA ASP A 81 -0.44 8.34 0.67
C ASP A 81 -0.61 8.75 2.13
N GLU A 82 0.17 8.13 3.01
CA GLU A 82 0.13 8.41 4.43
C GLU A 82 1.52 8.34 5.08
N VAL A 83 1.95 9.43 5.72
CA VAL A 83 3.25 9.49 6.41
C VAL A 83 3.11 9.02 7.85
N ILE A 84 3.66 7.84 8.16
CA ILE A 84 3.55 7.24 9.49
C ILE A 84 4.35 8.01 10.53
N LYS A 85 5.66 8.17 10.28
CA LYS A 85 6.57 8.82 11.24
C LYS A 85 7.75 9.44 10.52
N VAL A 86 8.11 10.64 10.97
CA VAL A 86 9.36 11.33 10.63
C VAL A 86 10.25 11.31 11.87
N ASN A 87 11.47 10.80 11.71
CA ASN A 87 12.49 10.75 12.75
C ASN A 87 13.74 11.51 12.31
N MET A 88 14.27 12.36 13.18
CA MET A 88 15.58 12.98 12.97
C MET A 88 16.66 12.02 13.45
N VAL A 89 17.62 11.69 12.59
CA VAL A 89 18.76 10.82 12.90
C VAL A 89 20.07 11.56 12.66
N GLN A 90 21.02 11.42 13.58
CA GLN A 90 22.27 12.16 13.54
C GLN A 90 23.48 11.23 13.56
N ARG A 91 24.51 11.57 12.77
CA ARG A 91 25.84 10.96 12.79
C ARG A 91 26.82 11.99 13.32
N MET A 92 27.67 11.61 14.27
CA MET A 92 28.80 12.44 14.69
C MET A 92 29.93 12.35 13.67
N THR A 93 30.53 13.49 13.35
CA THR A 93 31.76 13.63 12.55
C THR A 93 32.70 14.59 13.25
N ASP A 94 33.97 14.63 12.84
CA ASP A 94 34.97 15.53 13.43
C ASP A 94 34.56 17.01 13.28
N SER A 95 33.87 17.34 12.19
CA SER A 95 33.28 18.67 11.94
C SER A 95 31.90 18.88 12.60
N GLY A 96 31.51 18.06 13.58
CA GLY A 96 30.23 18.17 14.30
C GLY A 96 29.15 17.17 13.88
N ARG A 97 27.89 17.46 14.23
CA ARG A 97 26.74 16.56 14.00
C ARG A 97 26.17 16.73 12.60
N ARG A 98 26.15 15.65 11.82
CA ARG A 98 25.45 15.58 10.53
C ARG A 98 24.07 14.98 10.71
N VAL A 99 23.04 15.80 10.56
CA VAL A 99 21.64 15.41 10.69
C VAL A 99 21.08 14.92 9.36
N ARG A 100 20.20 13.93 9.42
CA ARG A 100 19.36 13.44 8.31
C ARG A 100 17.98 13.08 8.84
N PHE A 101 17.01 12.99 7.95
CA PHE A 101 15.65 12.60 8.31
C PHE A 101 15.36 11.20 7.78
N ASN A 102 14.80 10.37 8.65
CA ASN A 102 14.28 9.05 8.32
C ASN A 102 12.76 9.12 8.33
N VAL A 103 12.13 8.78 7.20
CA VAL A 103 10.69 8.86 7.03
C VAL A 103 10.17 7.47 6.69
N MET A 104 9.14 7.04 7.41
CA MET A 104 8.36 5.86 7.04
C MET A 104 7.00 6.30 6.50
N ALA A 105 6.66 5.82 5.31
CA ALA A 105 5.42 6.13 4.63
C ALA A 105 4.72 4.84 4.19
N CYS A 106 3.40 4.93 4.12
CA CYS A 106 2.50 3.88 3.65
C CYS A 106 1.71 4.43 2.48
N VAL A 107 1.42 3.57 1.50
CA VAL A 107 0.58 3.89 0.35
C VAL A 107 -0.41 2.75 0.18
N GLY A 108 -1.67 3.03 -0.16
CA GLY A 108 -2.65 1.98 -0.42
C GLY A 108 -3.94 2.50 -1.02
N ASN A 109 -4.75 1.59 -1.55
CA ASN A 109 -5.99 1.94 -2.26
C ASN A 109 -7.26 1.61 -1.47
N LYS A 110 -7.13 1.28 -0.16
CA LYS A 110 -8.22 0.80 0.71
C LYS A 110 -8.98 -0.41 0.17
N ASP A 111 -8.42 -1.10 -0.82
CA ASP A 111 -9.08 -2.20 -1.49
C ASP A 111 -8.08 -3.30 -1.85
N GLY A 112 -7.37 -3.78 -0.82
CA GLY A 112 -6.51 -4.95 -0.91
C GLY A 112 -5.09 -4.70 -1.41
N TYR A 113 -4.68 -3.46 -1.65
CA TYR A 113 -3.27 -3.11 -1.95
C TYR A 113 -2.70 -2.17 -0.90
N VAL A 114 -1.52 -2.53 -0.39
CA VAL A 114 -0.76 -1.69 0.53
C VAL A 114 0.73 -1.80 0.23
N GLY A 115 1.45 -0.70 0.34
CA GLY A 115 2.89 -0.61 0.23
C GLY A 115 3.45 0.14 1.44
N LEU A 116 4.55 -0.35 2.00
CA LEU A 116 5.25 0.27 3.11
C LEU A 116 6.72 0.44 2.74
N ALA A 117 7.27 1.63 2.95
CA ALA A 117 8.69 1.82 2.79
C ALA A 117 9.24 2.87 3.75
N MET A 118 10.57 2.84 3.87
CA MET A 118 11.33 3.80 4.63
C MET A 118 12.41 4.40 3.73
N ALA A 119 12.57 5.70 3.82
CA ALA A 119 13.65 6.39 3.12
C ALA A 119 14.33 7.43 4.02
N LYS A 120 15.58 7.73 3.66
CA LYS A 120 16.42 8.70 4.36
C LYS A 120 16.81 9.83 3.43
N GLY A 121 16.68 11.08 3.89
CA GLY A 121 17.03 12.28 3.14
C GLY A 121 17.84 13.27 3.97
N LYS A 122 18.42 14.27 3.30
CA LYS A 122 19.00 15.46 3.97
C LYS A 122 17.88 16.39 4.42
N GLU A 123 16.87 16.56 3.59
CA GLU A 123 15.67 17.36 3.83
C GLU A 123 14.45 16.45 4.06
N VAL A 124 13.46 16.98 4.78
CA VAL A 124 12.24 16.24 5.13
C VAL A 124 11.38 15.97 3.89
N ALA A 125 11.11 16.99 3.07
CA ALA A 125 10.27 16.86 1.88
C ALA A 125 10.85 15.83 0.89
N GLN A 126 12.16 15.89 0.65
CA GLN A 126 12.86 14.92 -0.19
C GLN A 126 12.80 13.50 0.38
N ALA A 127 12.89 13.34 1.71
CA ALA A 127 12.78 12.04 2.36
C ALA A 127 11.36 11.46 2.24
N ILE A 128 10.32 12.29 2.35
CA ILE A 128 8.93 11.89 2.16
C ILE A 128 8.72 11.39 0.73
N GLN A 129 9.09 12.17 -0.29
CA GLN A 129 8.93 11.77 -1.69
C GLN A 129 9.64 10.43 -1.98
N LYS A 130 10.89 10.28 -1.51
CA LYS A 130 11.63 9.01 -1.64
C LYS A 130 10.93 7.84 -0.95
N ALA A 131 10.35 8.06 0.22
CA ALA A 131 9.61 7.02 0.95
C ALA A 131 8.34 6.63 0.19
N LEU A 132 7.61 7.59 -0.39
CA LEU A 132 6.41 7.33 -1.19
C LEU A 132 6.73 6.57 -2.47
N THR A 133 7.75 7.00 -3.22
CA THR A 133 8.26 6.30 -4.41
C THR A 133 8.63 4.85 -4.06
N ALA A 134 9.37 4.64 -2.97
CA ALA A 134 9.75 3.30 -2.53
C ALA A 134 8.55 2.47 -2.05
N ALA A 135 7.54 3.09 -1.43
CA ALA A 135 6.33 2.40 -0.97
C ALA A 135 5.48 1.93 -2.14
N LYS A 136 5.33 2.76 -3.19
CA LYS A 136 4.65 2.38 -4.44
C LYS A 136 5.29 1.17 -5.12
N LEU A 137 6.63 1.11 -5.15
CA LEU A 137 7.35 -0.05 -5.69
C LEU A 137 7.19 -1.32 -4.83
N ASN A 138 6.96 -1.16 -3.52
CA ASN A 138 6.82 -2.25 -2.55
C ASN A 138 5.35 -2.57 -2.23
N ILE A 139 4.45 -2.46 -3.20
CA ILE A 139 3.04 -2.81 -2.99
C ILE A 139 2.86 -4.33 -2.96
N ILE A 140 2.13 -4.78 -1.94
CA ILE A 140 1.63 -6.15 -1.82
C ILE A 140 0.12 -6.15 -2.04
N GLN A 141 -0.36 -7.20 -2.70
CA GLN A 141 -1.76 -7.61 -2.66
C GLN A 141 -2.07 -8.26 -1.32
N ILE A 142 -3.27 -8.11 -0.78
CA ILE A 142 -3.69 -8.66 0.51
C ILE A 142 -4.88 -9.58 0.28
N GLN A 143 -4.89 -10.71 1.00
CA GLN A 143 -6.06 -11.56 1.09
C GLN A 143 -6.95 -11.08 2.22
N ARG A 144 -8.21 -10.82 1.90
CA ARG A 144 -9.27 -10.45 2.83
C ARG A 144 -10.35 -11.52 2.77
N GLY A 145 -11.13 -11.62 3.84
CA GLY A 145 -12.25 -12.56 3.91
C GLY A 145 -12.94 -12.48 5.26
N ASN A 146 -13.73 -13.50 5.54
CA ASN A 146 -14.45 -13.66 6.79
C ASN A 146 -14.06 -15.00 7.42
N GLY A 147 -13.36 -14.96 8.55
CA GLY A 147 -13.02 -16.17 9.30
C GLY A 147 -13.20 -16.05 10.80
N SER A 148 -14.05 -15.12 11.24
CA SER A 148 -14.44 -15.04 12.64
C SER A 148 -15.51 -16.07 12.93
N TRP A 149 -15.34 -16.83 14.02
CA TRP A 149 -16.36 -17.77 14.49
C TRP A 149 -17.65 -17.06 14.94
N GLU A 150 -17.58 -15.76 15.25
CA GLU A 150 -18.71 -14.93 15.69
C GLU A 150 -19.52 -14.36 14.51
N SER A 151 -19.01 -14.43 13.29
CA SER A 151 -19.67 -13.85 12.12
C SER A 151 -20.57 -14.86 11.43
N SER A 152 -21.72 -14.38 10.95
CA SER A 152 -22.51 -15.12 9.96
C SER A 152 -21.74 -15.28 8.65
N VAL A 153 -22.12 -16.30 7.88
CA VAL A 153 -21.61 -16.59 6.54
C VAL A 153 -21.83 -15.39 5.63
N GLY A 154 -20.78 -14.91 4.96
CA GLY A 154 -20.86 -13.80 4.02
C GLY A 154 -19.51 -13.17 3.68
N PRO A 155 -19.47 -12.29 2.68
CA PRO A 155 -18.27 -11.56 2.31
C PRO A 155 -17.82 -10.67 3.46
N GLY A 156 -16.51 -10.63 3.70
CA GLY A 156 -15.93 -9.85 4.78
C GLY A 156 -14.64 -9.18 4.36
N THR A 157 -14.36 -8.04 4.99
CA THR A 157 -13.14 -7.27 4.84
C THR A 157 -12.20 -7.47 6.04
N SER A 158 -12.29 -8.61 6.73
CA SER A 158 -11.40 -9.00 7.81
C SER A 158 -10.22 -9.84 7.29
N VAL A 159 -9.33 -10.24 8.19
CA VAL A 159 -8.29 -11.23 7.91
C VAL A 159 -8.92 -12.62 7.98
N PRO A 160 -8.67 -13.52 7.00
CA PRO A 160 -9.36 -14.81 6.94
C PRO A 160 -8.94 -15.82 8.02
N PHE A 161 -7.70 -15.78 8.48
CA PHE A 161 -7.20 -16.67 9.54
C PHE A 161 -6.13 -15.96 10.37
N LYS A 162 -5.86 -16.51 11.56
CA LYS A 162 -4.85 -15.93 12.45
C LYS A 162 -3.47 -15.96 11.81
N VAL A 163 -2.83 -14.80 11.72
CA VAL A 163 -1.46 -14.64 11.19
C VAL A 163 -0.58 -13.87 12.14
N GLN A 164 0.72 -14.12 12.05
CA GLN A 164 1.72 -13.43 12.85
C GLN A 164 2.79 -12.82 11.94
N GLY A 165 3.07 -11.54 12.16
CA GLY A 165 4.19 -10.82 11.57
C GLY A 165 5.21 -10.42 12.64
N GLN A 166 6.47 -10.32 12.23
CA GLN A 166 7.56 -9.90 13.10
C GLN A 166 8.46 -8.89 12.37
N ALA A 167 8.96 -7.91 13.12
CA ALA A 167 10.07 -7.06 12.73
C ALA A 167 10.88 -6.69 13.98
N GLY A 168 12.15 -7.07 14.01
CA GLY A 168 12.98 -6.96 15.23
C GLY A 168 12.35 -7.70 16.41
N SER A 169 12.19 -6.98 17.54
CA SER A 169 11.56 -7.51 18.75
C SER A 169 10.03 -7.43 18.75
N THR A 170 9.43 -6.66 17.84
CA THR A 170 7.99 -6.44 17.77
C THR A 170 7.31 -7.59 17.03
N ARG A 171 6.33 -8.21 17.67
CA ARG A 171 5.50 -9.30 17.11
C ARG A 171 4.05 -8.87 17.10
N VAL A 172 3.40 -8.94 15.95
CA VAL A 172 1.99 -8.58 15.79
C VAL A 172 1.24 -9.80 15.29
N THR A 173 0.23 -10.21 16.04
CA THR A 173 -0.70 -11.25 15.65
C THR A 173 -2.01 -10.58 15.24
N LEU A 174 -2.46 -10.83 14.01
CA LEU A 174 -3.77 -10.43 13.52
C LEU A 174 -4.69 -11.65 13.59
N MET A 175 -5.90 -11.45 14.10
CA MET A 175 -6.93 -12.46 14.26
C MET A 175 -8.21 -11.98 13.56
N PRO A 176 -8.98 -12.89 12.95
CA PRO A 176 -10.26 -12.55 12.35
C PRO A 176 -11.20 -11.91 13.37
N ALA A 177 -12.00 -10.94 12.93
CA ALA A 177 -13.00 -10.26 13.74
C ALA A 177 -14.35 -10.28 13.04
N PRO A 178 -15.47 -10.31 13.79
CA PRO A 178 -16.79 -10.18 13.19
C PRO A 178 -16.97 -8.78 12.58
N ALA A 179 -17.88 -8.67 11.61
CA ALA A 179 -18.18 -7.40 10.95
C ALA A 179 -18.67 -6.35 11.96
N GLY A 180 -18.16 -5.12 11.85
CA GLY A 180 -18.55 -3.99 12.70
C GLY A 180 -17.77 -3.86 14.01
N LYS A 181 -16.78 -4.72 14.27
CA LYS A 181 -15.87 -4.61 15.43
C LYS A 181 -14.93 -3.40 15.31
N GLY A 182 -14.56 -3.05 14.08
CA GLY A 182 -13.53 -2.08 13.73
C GLY A 182 -12.11 -2.60 13.95
N LEU A 183 -11.15 -1.70 13.72
CA LEU A 183 -9.72 -1.98 13.86
C LEU A 183 -9.27 -1.88 15.34
N VAL A 184 -9.20 -3.03 16.02
CA VAL A 184 -8.69 -3.14 17.40
C VAL A 184 -7.18 -3.37 17.39
N ILE A 185 -6.45 -2.29 17.07
CA ILE A 185 -4.98 -2.26 17.01
C ILE A 185 -4.45 -0.87 17.41
N GLY A 186 -3.15 -0.74 17.71
CA GLY A 186 -2.53 0.55 17.95
C GLY A 186 -2.53 1.45 16.71
N GLU A 187 -2.46 2.76 16.89
CA GLU A 187 -2.63 3.79 15.84
C GLU A 187 -1.79 3.52 14.58
N THR A 188 -0.49 3.23 14.75
CA THR A 188 0.41 2.93 13.62
C THR A 188 -0.08 1.73 12.80
N GLY A 189 -0.58 0.69 13.47
CA GLY A 189 -1.15 -0.48 12.81
C GLY A 189 -2.50 -0.17 12.16
N LYS A 190 -3.32 0.71 12.75
CA LYS A 190 -4.58 1.16 12.16
C LYS A 190 -4.34 1.80 10.80
N ARG A 191 -3.39 2.72 10.71
CA ARG A 191 -3.02 3.42 9.46
C ARG A 191 -2.70 2.44 8.32
N VAL A 192 -1.86 1.43 8.61
CA VAL A 192 -1.52 0.38 7.64
C VAL A 192 -2.73 -0.48 7.25
N LEU A 193 -3.55 -0.90 8.22
CA LEU A 193 -4.72 -1.75 7.96
C LEU A 193 -5.86 -1.02 7.23
N THR A 194 -6.05 0.27 7.53
CA THR A 194 -7.02 1.12 6.82
C THR A 194 -6.65 1.22 5.34
N LEU A 195 -5.39 1.53 5.02
CA LEU A 195 -4.92 1.61 3.64
C LEU A 195 -4.94 0.25 2.92
N ALA A 196 -4.77 -0.84 3.66
CA ALA A 196 -4.93 -2.20 3.17
C ALA A 196 -6.39 -2.56 2.81
N GLY A 197 -7.38 -1.79 3.25
CA GLY A 197 -8.79 -2.09 3.03
C GLY A 197 -9.35 -3.15 3.97
N VAL A 198 -8.75 -3.27 5.15
CA VAL A 198 -9.22 -4.16 6.21
C VAL A 198 -10.04 -3.35 7.20
N SER A 199 -11.30 -3.72 7.43
CA SER A 199 -12.23 -2.99 8.31
C SER A 199 -12.16 -3.46 9.76
N ASP A 200 -12.08 -4.77 9.95
CA ASP A 200 -12.28 -5.42 11.25
C ASP A 200 -11.13 -6.36 11.55
N VAL A 201 -10.42 -6.15 12.64
CA VAL A 201 -9.33 -7.03 13.09
C VAL A 201 -9.21 -7.00 14.61
N LEU A 202 -9.02 -8.18 15.19
CA LEU A 202 -8.51 -8.32 16.55
C LEU A 202 -6.99 -8.49 16.50
N SER A 203 -6.26 -7.71 17.29
CA SER A 203 -4.80 -7.81 17.32
C SER A 203 -4.26 -8.17 18.70
N ARG A 204 -3.12 -8.85 18.70
CA ARG A 204 -2.29 -9.06 19.89
C ARG A 204 -0.86 -8.69 19.56
N THR A 205 -0.29 -7.77 20.33
CA THR A 205 1.09 -7.32 20.15
C THR A 205 1.96 -7.79 21.31
N LYS A 206 3.19 -8.21 21.00
CA LYS A 206 4.22 -8.56 22.00
C LYS A 206 5.56 -7.88 21.64
N GLY A 207 6.39 -7.65 22.65
CA GLY A 207 7.69 -6.99 22.49
C GLY A 207 7.61 -5.46 22.59
N GLN A 208 8.60 -4.76 22.06
CA GLN A 208 8.65 -3.29 22.12
C GLN A 208 7.77 -2.67 21.03
N THR A 209 6.60 -2.17 21.40
CA THR A 209 5.65 -1.54 20.47
C THR A 209 5.88 -0.04 20.29
N ARG A 210 6.66 0.59 21.19
CA ARG A 210 7.02 2.02 21.09
C ARG A 210 7.80 2.37 19.83
N THR A 211 8.55 1.42 19.27
CA THR A 211 9.26 1.60 18.00
C THR A 211 8.28 1.51 16.83
N THR A 212 7.70 2.65 16.43
CA THR A 212 6.67 2.75 15.37
C THR A 212 7.10 2.13 14.05
N ILE A 213 8.38 2.28 13.68
CA ILE A 213 8.97 1.69 12.48
C ILE A 213 8.81 0.16 12.46
N ASN A 214 9.25 -0.50 13.52
CA ASN A 214 9.19 -1.96 13.60
C ASN A 214 7.74 -2.43 13.75
N TYR A 215 6.91 -1.64 14.43
CA TYR A 215 5.51 -1.98 14.58
C TYR A 215 4.75 -1.95 13.24
N ALA A 216 4.95 -0.91 12.41
CA ALA A 216 4.40 -0.83 11.06
C ALA A 216 4.97 -1.92 10.13
N ALA A 217 6.27 -2.20 10.22
CA ALA A 217 6.88 -3.28 9.45
C ALA A 217 6.34 -4.66 9.86
N ALA A 218 6.11 -4.88 11.16
CA ALA A 218 5.54 -6.13 11.66
C ALA A 218 4.07 -6.32 11.23
N THR A 219 3.25 -5.25 11.19
CA THR A 219 1.88 -5.31 10.66
C THR A 219 1.89 -5.60 9.15
N PHE A 220 2.74 -4.93 8.39
CA PHE A 220 2.90 -5.18 6.95
C PHE A 220 3.37 -6.61 6.67
N ASN A 221 4.35 -7.11 7.44
CA ASN A 221 4.81 -8.49 7.34
C ASN A 221 3.74 -9.51 7.71
N ALA A 222 2.84 -9.18 8.65
CA ALA A 222 1.70 -10.04 8.98
C ALA A 222 0.76 -10.17 7.77
N LEU A 223 0.47 -9.07 7.08
CA LEU A 223 -0.33 -9.07 5.85
C LEU A 223 0.35 -9.86 4.72
N ALA A 224 1.66 -9.67 4.55
CA ALA A 224 2.45 -10.44 3.58
C ALA A 224 2.46 -11.94 3.90
N ALA A 225 2.43 -12.32 5.18
CA ALA A 225 2.36 -13.70 5.61
C ALA A 225 1.02 -14.37 5.26
N ILE A 226 -0.09 -13.63 5.25
CA ILE A 226 -1.40 -14.15 4.81
C ILE A 226 -1.27 -14.75 3.40
N ASN A 227 -0.60 -14.04 2.48
CA ASN A 227 -0.43 -14.50 1.10
C ASN A 227 0.44 -15.76 0.96
N ARG A 228 1.31 -16.05 1.94
CA ARG A 228 2.20 -17.21 1.90
C ARG A 228 1.51 -18.47 2.41
N THR A 229 0.51 -18.31 3.26
CA THR A 229 -0.24 -19.43 3.80
C THR A 229 -0.99 -20.13 2.66
N ARG A 230 -0.83 -21.44 2.58
CA ARG A 230 -1.61 -22.26 1.64
C ARG A 230 -3.01 -22.43 2.19
N VAL A 231 -4.00 -22.17 1.36
CA VAL A 231 -5.42 -22.29 1.68
C VAL A 231 -6.04 -23.24 0.67
N SER A 232 -6.88 -24.17 1.10
CA SER A 232 -7.61 -25.04 0.18
C SER A 232 -8.71 -24.26 -0.55
N ASP A 233 -9.12 -24.74 -1.72
CA ASP A 233 -10.19 -24.08 -2.47
C ASP A 233 -11.53 -24.10 -1.70
N THR A 234 -11.76 -25.14 -0.90
CA THR A 234 -12.90 -25.22 0.03
C THR A 234 -12.88 -24.10 1.06
N GLN A 235 -11.73 -23.88 1.73
CA GLN A 235 -11.56 -22.81 2.70
C GLN A 235 -11.66 -21.42 2.06
N ARG A 236 -11.18 -21.27 0.82
CA ARG A 236 -11.33 -20.01 0.08
C ARG A 236 -12.79 -19.69 -0.18
N ALA A 237 -13.61 -20.68 -0.54
CA ALA A 237 -15.03 -20.50 -0.76
C ALA A 237 -15.80 -20.24 0.56
N GLU A 238 -15.55 -21.04 1.59
CA GLU A 238 -16.22 -20.91 2.90
C GLU A 238 -15.94 -19.56 3.58
N LEU A 239 -14.69 -19.10 3.52
CA LEU A 239 -14.25 -17.86 4.16
C LEU A 239 -14.35 -16.64 3.23
N PHE A 240 -14.92 -16.80 2.03
CA PHE A 240 -15.03 -15.75 1.01
C PHE A 240 -13.72 -15.00 0.77
N ILE A 241 -12.62 -15.73 0.60
CA ILE A 241 -11.29 -15.11 0.50
C ILE A 241 -11.10 -14.54 -0.90
N HIS A 242 -11.00 -13.22 -0.97
CA HIS A 242 -10.57 -12.50 -2.17
C HIS A 242 -9.15 -11.96 -2.01
N LYS A 243 -8.41 -11.95 -3.11
CA LYS A 243 -7.02 -11.49 -3.15
C LYS A 243 -6.94 -10.24 -4.01
N GLY A 244 -6.47 -9.13 -3.43
CA GLY A 244 -6.41 -7.86 -4.14
C GLY A 244 -7.76 -7.16 -4.25
N ARG A 245 -8.03 -6.60 -5.44
CA ARG A 245 -9.25 -5.83 -5.72
C ARG A 245 -10.42 -6.79 -5.88
N LEU A 246 -11.62 -6.36 -5.48
CA LEU A 246 -12.83 -6.97 -6.04
C LEU A 246 -12.95 -6.44 -7.47
N LEU A 247 -12.62 -7.29 -8.45
CA LEU A 247 -12.95 -7.01 -9.84
C LEU A 247 -14.44 -7.32 -10.01
N GLU A 248 -15.24 -6.29 -10.26
CA GLU A 248 -16.61 -6.43 -10.77
C GLU A 248 -16.60 -6.99 -12.19
#